data_AF-A0AB40B166-F1
#
_entry.id   AF-A0AB40B166-F1
#
_cell.length_a   1.000
_cell.length_b   1.000
_cell.length_c   1.000
_cell.angle_alpha   90.00
_cell.angle_beta   90.00
_cell.angle_gamma   90.00
#
_symmetry.space_group_name_H-M   'P 1'
#
loop_
_entity.id
_entity.type
_entity.pdbx_description
1 polymer ?
#
loop_
_entity_poly.entity_id
_entity_poly.type
_entity_poly.pdbx_seq_one_letter_code
_entity_poly.pdbx_strand_id
1 'polypeptide(L)'
;MQKITSCSSLQFFNHSPKMTSQMNSTFKYPMLSKLPSKTPSNSSPNLHFIISSNIQSKQEPSSSSMTTKTTSNQLNVKFQSLETCKLGISSYPYFQYNAKGGMGTGTGSQQPTSDDIQLYFDANTLYIPPLEPETTRFLGLPLPPFLKIVILPQLFQGTLNKQTGKVELQFKAEFCFSVGSIYKAPPLFVDTTLTTEESKGEIKSGRGERMDGEGKCRLVGIATVESVNDVFMNSFLGLPTECIADLNASISIS
;
A
#
# COMPACT_ATOMS: atom_id res chain seq x y z
N MET A 1 -10.15 27.73 -40.96
CA MET A 1 -10.03 26.29 -41.27
C MET A 1 -8.56 25.93 -41.31
N GLN A 2 -8.01 25.34 -40.24
CA GLN A 2 -6.64 24.82 -40.21
C GLN A 2 -6.67 23.37 -39.72
N LYS A 3 -5.91 22.54 -40.44
CA LYS A 3 -5.86 21.08 -40.36
C LYS A 3 -5.37 20.59 -39.00
N ILE A 4 -6.15 19.68 -38.42
CA ILE A 4 -5.78 18.83 -37.29
C ILE A 4 -4.73 17.83 -37.79
N THR A 5 -3.52 17.87 -37.24
CA THR A 5 -2.51 16.84 -37.46
C THR A 5 -2.56 15.86 -36.29
N SER A 6 -2.97 14.64 -36.62
CA SER A 6 -3.01 13.45 -35.77
C SER A 6 -1.62 13.16 -35.19
N CYS A 7 -1.51 13.12 -33.85
CA CYS A 7 -0.28 12.72 -33.16
C CYS A 7 -0.36 11.22 -32.90
N SER A 8 0.58 10.48 -33.50
CA SER A 8 0.64 9.02 -33.47
C SER A 8 0.90 8.48 -32.07
N SER A 9 0.15 7.42 -31.78
CA SER A 9 0.08 6.60 -30.59
C SER A 9 1.42 6.07 -30.05
N LEU A 10 1.53 6.10 -28.72
CA LEU A 10 2.44 5.32 -27.87
C LEU A 10 2.69 3.90 -28.40
N GLN A 11 3.89 3.66 -28.92
CA GLN A 11 4.43 2.32 -29.19
C GLN A 11 5.63 2.07 -28.28
N PHE A 12 5.37 1.89 -26.99
CA PHE A 12 6.35 1.35 -26.06
C PHE A 12 5.64 0.24 -25.28
N PHE A 13 6.21 -0.97 -25.32
CA PHE A 13 5.65 -2.23 -24.76
C PHE A 13 4.66 -3.01 -25.65
N ASN A 14 5.06 -3.36 -26.87
CA ASN A 14 4.48 -4.53 -27.57
C ASN A 14 5.60 -5.50 -27.95
N HIS A 15 5.97 -6.36 -27.00
CA HIS A 15 6.65 -7.62 -27.31
C HIS A 15 5.93 -8.77 -26.60
N SER A 16 4.93 -9.32 -27.29
CA SER A 16 4.45 -10.67 -27.03
C SER A 16 5.40 -11.67 -27.69
N PRO A 17 5.84 -12.74 -27.00
CA PRO A 17 6.52 -13.85 -27.66
C PRO A 17 5.53 -14.62 -28.56
N LYS A 18 5.97 -14.92 -29.79
CA LYS A 18 5.20 -15.66 -30.81
C LYS A 18 4.89 -17.10 -30.36
N MET A 19 3.64 -17.49 -30.58
CA MET A 19 3.12 -18.85 -30.48
C MET A 19 3.85 -19.85 -31.40
N THR A 20 4.05 -21.07 -30.89
CA THR A 20 4.02 -22.31 -31.68
C THR A 20 2.81 -23.15 -31.27
N SER A 21 2.05 -23.55 -32.28
CA SER A 21 0.80 -24.32 -32.27
C SER A 21 0.96 -25.74 -31.73
N GLN A 22 -0.04 -26.23 -30.98
CA GLN A 22 -0.70 -27.51 -31.25
C GLN A 22 -2.08 -27.63 -30.57
N MET A 23 -2.95 -28.38 -31.24
CA MET A 23 -4.42 -28.38 -31.21
C MET A 23 -5.10 -29.10 -30.02
N ASN A 24 -6.42 -28.85 -29.95
CA ASN A 24 -7.52 -29.66 -29.39
C ASN A 24 -7.98 -29.37 -27.96
N SER A 25 -9.13 -28.71 -27.80
CA SER A 25 -10.40 -29.40 -27.59
C SER A 25 -11.55 -28.43 -27.29
N THR A 26 -12.71 -28.81 -27.80
CA THR A 26 -14.00 -28.12 -27.81
C THR A 26 -14.53 -27.80 -26.41
N PHE A 27 -14.78 -26.53 -26.10
CA PHE A 27 -15.70 -26.14 -25.02
C PHE A 27 -16.75 -25.15 -25.52
N LYS A 28 -18.00 -25.57 -25.36
CA LYS A 28 -19.23 -24.88 -25.77
C LYS A 28 -19.55 -23.78 -24.75
N TYR A 29 -19.78 -22.55 -25.22
CA TYR A 29 -20.41 -21.50 -24.43
C TYR A 29 -21.93 -21.72 -24.37
N PRO A 30 -22.58 -21.49 -23.22
CA PRO A 30 -23.96 -21.06 -23.20
C PRO A 30 -24.11 -19.55 -22.96
N MET A 31 -25.10 -19.06 -23.69
CA MET A 31 -25.66 -17.71 -23.81
C MET A 31 -26.14 -17.06 -22.50
N LEU A 32 -26.15 -15.71 -22.56
CA LEU A 32 -26.96 -14.74 -21.83
C LEU A 32 -28.29 -15.25 -21.23
N SER A 33 -28.64 -14.76 -20.03
CA SER A 33 -29.96 -14.14 -19.80
C SER A 33 -30.08 -13.29 -18.52
N LYS A 34 -30.41 -12.01 -18.76
CA LYS A 34 -31.47 -11.18 -18.13
C LYS A 34 -31.41 -10.83 -16.61
N LEU A 35 -31.26 -9.52 -16.37
CA LEU A 35 -31.74 -8.78 -15.21
C LEU A 35 -33.27 -8.95 -15.00
N PRO A 36 -33.72 -8.76 -13.75
CA PRO A 36 -34.88 -7.92 -13.49
C PRO A 36 -34.61 -6.83 -12.45
N SER A 37 -34.86 -5.59 -12.87
CA SER A 37 -35.14 -4.43 -12.02
C SER A 37 -36.43 -4.62 -11.23
N LYS A 38 -36.47 -4.21 -9.94
CA LYS A 38 -37.69 -3.75 -9.26
C LYS A 38 -37.37 -2.97 -7.98
N THR A 39 -37.69 -1.68 -8.01
CA THR A 39 -37.87 -0.76 -6.86
C THR A 39 -39.11 -1.10 -6.04
N PRO A 40 -39.08 -0.84 -4.73
CA PRO A 40 -40.15 -0.06 -4.06
C PRO A 40 -39.52 0.99 -3.10
N SER A 41 -39.76 2.29 -3.30
CA SER A 41 -40.83 3.14 -2.72
C SER A 41 -40.86 3.25 -1.18
N ASN A 42 -40.51 4.46 -0.71
CA ASN A 42 -40.75 5.13 0.57
C ASN A 42 -41.65 4.46 1.63
N SER A 43 -41.16 4.44 2.88
CA SER A 43 -41.86 5.08 4.01
C SER A 43 -40.92 5.19 5.22
N SER A 44 -40.70 6.42 5.69
CA SER A 44 -40.06 6.72 6.96
C SER A 44 -41.13 6.90 8.04
N PRO A 45 -40.93 6.40 9.27
CA PRO A 45 -41.56 6.99 10.44
C PRO A 45 -40.53 7.84 11.21
N ASN A 46 -40.88 9.11 11.41
CA ASN A 46 -40.24 10.03 12.34
C ASN A 46 -40.30 9.46 13.76
N LEU A 47 -39.13 9.29 14.40
CA LEU A 47 -39.02 9.10 15.84
C LEU A 47 -38.51 10.41 16.46
N HIS A 48 -39.46 11.17 17.00
CA HIS A 48 -39.20 12.27 17.92
C HIS A 48 -38.59 11.71 19.21
N PHE A 49 -37.32 12.01 19.49
CA PHE A 49 -36.78 11.88 20.84
C PHE A 49 -36.73 13.25 21.50
N ILE A 50 -37.45 13.34 22.61
CA ILE A 50 -37.65 14.50 23.46
C ILE A 50 -36.34 14.80 24.20
N ILE A 51 -35.86 16.03 24.03
CA ILE A 51 -34.76 16.59 24.83
C ILE A 51 -35.36 17.04 26.17
N SER A 52 -35.04 16.32 27.24
CA SER A 52 -35.35 16.73 28.61
C SER A 52 -34.05 17.14 29.32
N SER A 53 -33.91 18.44 29.60
CA SER A 53 -32.89 19.00 30.48
C SER A 53 -33.46 19.18 31.89
N ASN A 54 -32.85 18.59 32.92
CA ASN A 54 -32.89 19.17 34.27
C ASN A 54 -31.80 18.66 35.23
N ILE A 55 -30.92 19.59 35.61
CA ILE A 55 -30.31 19.92 36.93
C ILE A 55 -30.04 18.82 37.99
N GLN A 56 -28.73 18.61 38.24
CA GLN A 56 -27.97 18.62 39.51
C GLN A 56 -28.50 17.89 40.77
N SER A 57 -27.72 16.92 41.31
CA SER A 57 -26.96 17.05 42.58
C SER A 57 -26.41 15.71 43.16
N LYS A 58 -25.17 15.82 43.70
CA LYS A 58 -24.57 15.16 44.88
C LYS A 58 -24.18 13.65 44.95
N GLN A 59 -22.87 13.51 45.26
CA GLN A 59 -22.19 12.65 46.26
C GLN A 59 -21.79 11.20 45.91
N GLU A 60 -20.48 10.94 46.12
CA GLU A 60 -19.80 9.64 46.18
C GLU A 60 -20.39 8.70 47.25
N PRO A 61 -20.11 7.38 47.15
CA PRO A 61 -19.02 6.83 47.96
C PRO A 61 -18.06 5.90 47.20
N SER A 62 -16.77 6.14 47.41
CA SER A 62 -15.69 5.16 47.61
C SER A 62 -15.86 3.78 46.94
N SER A 63 -15.23 3.61 45.78
CA SER A 63 -14.66 2.34 45.37
C SER A 63 -13.23 2.60 44.92
N SER A 64 -12.29 2.10 45.71
CA SER A 64 -10.87 1.99 45.41
C SER A 64 -10.69 1.15 44.16
N SER A 65 -10.88 1.76 42.99
CA SER A 65 -10.30 1.25 41.77
C SER A 65 -8.81 1.49 41.91
N MET A 66 -8.07 0.42 42.25
CA MET A 66 -6.66 0.35 41.90
C MET A 66 -6.61 0.54 40.38
N THR A 67 -6.46 1.80 39.96
CA THR A 67 -6.02 2.11 38.63
C THR A 67 -4.58 1.59 38.60
N THR A 68 -4.40 0.34 38.20
CA THR A 68 -3.15 -0.09 37.59
C THR A 68 -3.00 0.79 36.36
N LYS A 69 -2.40 1.97 36.56
CA LYS A 69 -1.72 2.72 35.51
C LYS A 69 -0.63 1.78 35.03
N THR A 70 -0.99 0.94 34.07
CA THR A 70 -0.02 0.31 33.19
C THR A 70 0.62 1.49 32.47
N THR A 71 1.74 1.96 33.00
CA THR A 71 2.58 2.99 32.37
C THR A 71 3.15 2.36 31.11
N SER A 72 2.36 2.31 30.04
CA SER A 72 2.90 2.03 28.71
C SER A 72 3.80 3.21 28.38
N ASN A 73 5.10 2.98 28.35
CA ASN A 73 6.04 4.01 27.93
C ASN A 73 5.76 4.29 26.45
N GLN A 74 5.15 5.45 26.20
CA GLN A 74 4.89 5.93 24.85
C GLN A 74 6.18 6.54 24.32
N LEU A 75 6.65 6.00 23.19
CA LEU A 75 7.87 6.39 22.51
C LEU A 75 7.48 7.17 21.26
N ASN A 76 8.31 8.11 20.82
CA ASN A 76 8.17 8.69 19.49
C ASN A 76 8.94 7.82 18.50
N VAL A 77 8.35 7.56 17.34
CA VAL A 77 9.01 6.78 16.29
C VAL A 77 9.04 7.57 15.00
N LYS A 78 10.13 7.42 14.25
CA LYS A 78 10.28 8.00 12.92
C LYS A 78 10.71 6.93 11.94
N PHE A 79 10.17 7.02 10.74
CA PHE A 79 10.54 6.21 9.59
C PHE A 79 11.16 7.11 8.53
N GLN A 80 12.19 6.63 7.86
CA GLN A 80 12.76 7.26 6.67
C GLN A 80 13.08 6.17 5.64
N SER A 81 12.66 6.37 4.40
CA SER A 81 13.13 5.52 3.30
C SER A 81 14.44 6.06 2.72
N LEU A 82 15.29 5.13 2.32
CA LEU A 82 16.64 5.39 1.82
C LEU A 82 16.70 5.22 0.30
N GLU A 83 17.89 5.38 -0.25
CA GLU A 83 18.17 5.07 -1.65
C GLU A 83 18.30 3.56 -1.91
N THR A 84 18.50 3.17 -3.17
CA THR A 84 18.76 1.78 -3.60
C THR A 84 17.65 0.77 -3.29
N CYS A 85 16.41 1.23 -3.22
CA CYS A 85 15.24 0.36 -3.14
C CYS A 85 14.95 -0.30 -4.49
N LYS A 86 14.16 -1.36 -4.46
CA LYS A 86 13.65 -2.05 -5.65
C LYS A 86 12.17 -2.32 -5.51
N LEU A 87 11.50 -2.33 -6.63
CA LEU A 87 10.09 -2.66 -6.74
C LEU A 87 9.92 -3.61 -7.91
N GLY A 88 8.88 -4.43 -7.88
CA GLY A 88 8.56 -5.35 -8.96
C GLY A 88 7.07 -5.64 -9.01
N ILE A 89 6.53 -5.88 -10.19
CA ILE A 89 5.12 -6.24 -10.39
C ILE A 89 5.01 -7.20 -11.56
N SER A 90 4.18 -8.24 -11.44
CA SER A 90 3.96 -9.23 -12.50
C SER A 90 5.26 -9.84 -13.02
N SER A 91 5.33 -10.16 -14.30
CA SER A 91 6.52 -10.65 -14.98
C SER A 91 7.54 -9.55 -15.33
N TYR A 92 7.27 -8.29 -14.97
CA TYR A 92 8.22 -7.21 -15.21
C TYR A 92 9.51 -7.43 -14.40
N PRO A 93 10.68 -7.13 -14.98
CA PRO A 93 11.93 -7.02 -14.25
C PRO A 93 11.80 -6.08 -13.06
N TYR A 94 12.61 -6.30 -12.03
CA TYR A 94 12.72 -5.36 -10.92
C TYR A 94 13.17 -3.98 -11.45
N PHE A 95 12.50 -2.94 -11.00
CA PHE A 95 12.90 -1.56 -11.23
C PHE A 95 13.62 -1.01 -10.01
N GLN A 96 14.67 -0.23 -10.25
CA GLN A 96 15.36 0.50 -9.20
C GLN A 96 14.50 1.69 -8.80
N TYR A 97 14.43 1.96 -7.51
CA TYR A 97 13.63 3.03 -6.96
C TYR A 97 14.45 3.77 -5.90
N ASN A 98 14.67 5.05 -6.13
CA ASN A 98 15.21 5.96 -5.14
C ASN A 98 14.08 6.48 -4.27
N ALA A 99 13.86 5.81 -3.14
CA ALA A 99 12.84 6.20 -2.17
C ALA A 99 13.36 7.26 -1.18
N LYS A 100 14.57 7.80 -1.37
CA LYS A 100 15.13 8.80 -0.45
C LYS A 100 14.20 10.00 -0.32
N GLY A 101 14.01 10.45 0.92
CA GLY A 101 13.13 11.58 1.25
C GLY A 101 11.72 11.17 1.68
N GLY A 102 11.36 9.88 1.54
CA GLY A 102 10.18 9.36 2.24
C GLY A 102 10.40 9.37 3.74
N MET A 103 9.34 9.73 4.47
CA MET A 103 9.40 9.95 5.91
C MET A 103 8.04 9.69 6.54
N GLY A 104 8.02 9.33 7.82
CA GLY A 104 6.81 9.23 8.62
C GLY A 104 7.11 9.38 10.09
N THR A 105 6.12 9.84 10.85
CA THR A 105 6.21 9.95 12.32
C THR A 105 5.09 9.17 12.97
N GLY A 106 5.31 8.74 14.20
CA GLY A 106 4.38 7.86 14.89
C GLY A 106 4.68 7.71 16.37
N THR A 107 3.96 6.76 16.97
CA THR A 107 4.15 6.36 18.36
C THR A 107 4.57 4.91 18.47
N GLY A 108 5.38 4.63 19.48
CA GLY A 108 5.76 3.30 19.92
C GLY A 108 5.14 3.01 21.28
N SER A 109 4.68 1.78 21.51
CA SER A 109 4.24 1.31 22.82
C SER A 109 5.00 0.06 23.18
N GLN A 110 5.72 0.11 24.31
CA GLN A 110 6.45 -1.03 24.83
C GLN A 110 5.77 -1.54 26.11
N GLN A 111 5.49 -2.84 26.15
CA GLN A 111 5.05 -3.51 27.37
C GLN A 111 6.28 -3.86 28.23
N PRO A 112 6.25 -3.69 29.57
CA PRO A 112 7.43 -3.88 30.43
C PRO A 112 8.12 -5.24 30.34
N THR A 113 7.38 -6.27 29.95
CA THR A 113 7.86 -7.67 29.89
C THR A 113 8.14 -8.16 28.48
N SER A 114 7.99 -7.30 27.46
CA SER A 114 8.16 -7.66 26.06
C SER A 114 9.31 -6.88 25.43
N ASP A 115 10.13 -7.58 24.65
CA ASP A 115 11.11 -6.97 23.76
C ASP A 115 10.45 -6.37 22.50
N ASP A 116 9.17 -6.63 22.29
CA ASP A 116 8.42 -6.08 21.18
C ASP A 116 7.89 -4.68 21.49
N ILE A 117 8.13 -3.77 20.55
CA ILE A 117 7.54 -2.45 20.48
C ILE A 117 6.47 -2.48 19.41
N GLN A 118 5.24 -2.13 19.79
CA GLN A 118 4.17 -1.85 18.83
C GLN A 118 4.40 -0.47 18.23
N LEU A 119 4.45 -0.38 16.91
CA LEU A 119 4.72 0.81 16.12
C LEU A 119 3.45 1.25 15.40
N TYR A 120 3.09 2.52 15.52
CA TYR A 120 1.94 3.13 14.84
C TYR A 120 2.38 4.42 14.17
N PHE A 121 2.50 4.43 12.84
CA PHE A 121 2.81 5.64 12.10
C PHE A 121 1.52 6.36 11.71
N ASP A 122 1.52 7.69 11.85
CA ASP A 122 0.43 8.52 11.38
C ASP A 122 0.48 8.62 9.85
N ALA A 123 -0.51 8.00 9.19
CA ALA A 123 -0.64 7.99 7.74
C ALA A 123 -0.67 9.41 7.13
N ASN A 124 -1.14 10.42 7.86
CA ASN A 124 -1.16 11.80 7.38
C ASN A 124 0.24 12.42 7.31
N THR A 125 1.19 11.90 8.09
CA THR A 125 2.59 12.34 8.08
C THR A 125 3.48 11.44 7.23
N LEU A 126 2.97 10.28 6.82
CA LEU A 126 3.71 9.32 6.02
C LEU A 126 3.74 9.77 4.55
N TYR A 127 4.91 10.18 4.12
CA TYR A 127 5.22 10.51 2.73
C TYR A 127 6.11 9.42 2.13
N ILE A 128 5.71 8.90 0.98
CA ILE A 128 6.52 8.01 0.15
C ILE A 128 6.71 8.71 -1.20
N PRO A 129 7.95 8.86 -1.72
CA PRO A 129 8.17 9.52 -2.99
C PRO A 129 7.36 8.85 -4.12
N PRO A 130 6.84 9.63 -5.07
CA PRO A 130 6.17 9.06 -6.23
C PRO A 130 7.17 8.31 -7.11
N LEU A 131 6.68 7.34 -7.89
CA LEU A 131 7.47 6.74 -8.97
C LEU A 131 7.32 7.63 -10.20
N GLU A 132 8.40 8.30 -10.56
CA GLU A 132 8.50 9.22 -11.68
C GLU A 132 9.90 9.14 -12.31
N PRO A 133 10.15 9.79 -13.47
CA PRO A 133 11.44 9.72 -14.15
C PRO A 133 12.64 10.07 -13.27
N GLU A 134 12.47 10.89 -12.26
CA GLU A 134 13.50 11.31 -11.31
C GLU A 134 13.84 10.22 -10.29
N THR A 135 12.85 9.46 -9.84
CA THR A 135 12.98 8.51 -8.72
C THR A 135 13.14 7.06 -9.17
N THR A 136 12.78 6.71 -10.41
CA THR A 136 12.68 5.30 -10.82
C THR A 136 13.48 4.99 -12.08
N ARG A 137 14.14 3.82 -12.12
CA ARG A 137 14.81 3.29 -13.31
C ARG A 137 14.30 1.90 -13.64
N PHE A 138 13.72 1.74 -14.82
CA PHE A 138 13.32 0.45 -15.38
C PHE A 138 14.31 0.04 -16.46
N LEU A 139 15.00 -1.10 -16.29
CA LEU A 139 16.10 -1.53 -17.17
C LEU A 139 17.21 -0.47 -17.35
N GLY A 140 17.48 0.31 -16.29
CA GLY A 140 18.49 1.37 -16.31
C GLY A 140 18.04 2.69 -16.92
N LEU A 141 16.85 2.74 -17.53
CA LEU A 141 16.28 3.95 -18.10
C LEU A 141 15.29 4.60 -17.13
N PRO A 142 15.16 5.94 -17.11
CA PRO A 142 14.09 6.59 -16.36
C PRO A 142 12.72 6.09 -16.82
N LEU A 143 11.72 6.19 -15.95
CA LEU A 143 10.35 5.92 -16.38
C LEU A 143 9.97 6.77 -17.60
N PRO A 144 9.07 6.28 -18.47
CA PRO A 144 8.58 7.05 -19.60
C PRO A 144 8.16 8.45 -19.18
N PRO A 145 8.47 9.50 -19.98
CA PRO A 145 8.07 10.86 -19.67
C PRO A 145 6.57 10.95 -19.36
N PHE A 146 6.22 11.80 -18.40
CA PHE A 146 4.86 12.05 -17.92
C PHE A 146 4.19 10.89 -17.16
N LEU A 147 4.79 9.69 -17.14
CA LEU A 147 4.30 8.60 -16.29
C LEU A 147 4.63 8.93 -14.84
N LYS A 148 3.60 8.91 -13.99
CA LYS A 148 3.72 9.13 -12.56
C LYS A 148 2.80 8.19 -11.80
N ILE A 149 3.34 7.57 -10.76
CA ILE A 149 2.57 6.78 -9.79
C ILE A 149 2.72 7.46 -8.43
N VAL A 150 1.63 8.05 -7.94
CA VAL A 150 1.59 8.62 -6.59
C VAL A 150 1.22 7.51 -5.61
N ILE A 151 1.95 7.40 -4.51
CA ILE A 151 1.66 6.47 -3.43
C ILE A 151 0.97 7.24 -2.31
N LEU A 152 -0.25 6.83 -1.96
CA LEU A 152 -1.04 7.42 -0.88
C LEU A 152 -1.18 6.40 0.25
N PRO A 153 -0.37 6.49 1.31
CA PRO A 153 -0.45 5.57 2.43
C PRO A 153 -1.78 5.69 3.19
N GLN A 154 -2.34 4.55 3.55
CA GLN A 154 -3.56 4.43 4.36
C GLN A 154 -3.28 3.83 5.73
N LEU A 155 -2.31 2.92 5.82
CA LEU A 155 -1.93 2.25 7.06
C LEU A 155 -0.43 1.95 7.05
N PHE A 156 0.23 2.23 8.17
CA PHE A 156 1.61 1.81 8.39
C PHE A 156 1.85 1.58 9.87
N GLN A 157 1.85 0.31 10.28
CA GLN A 157 1.93 -0.08 11.70
C GLN A 157 2.45 -1.51 11.83
N GLY A 158 2.94 -1.88 13.01
CA GLY A 158 3.33 -3.26 13.27
C GLY A 158 4.29 -3.38 14.45
N THR A 159 5.28 -4.24 14.37
CA THR A 159 6.17 -4.56 15.50
C THR A 159 7.64 -4.39 15.15
N LEU A 160 8.41 -4.01 16.18
CA LEU A 160 9.87 -4.15 16.21
C LEU A 160 10.23 -4.97 17.45
N ASN A 161 10.98 -6.05 17.27
CA ASN A 161 11.63 -6.75 18.36
C ASN A 161 13.00 -6.13 18.64
N LYS A 162 13.14 -5.47 19.80
CA LYS A 162 14.37 -4.75 20.19
C LYS A 162 15.61 -5.63 20.27
N GLN A 163 15.46 -6.88 20.71
CA GLN A 163 16.58 -7.77 20.93
C GLN A 163 17.17 -8.28 19.61
N THR A 164 16.29 -8.61 18.66
CA THR A 164 16.69 -9.23 17.41
C THR A 164 16.84 -8.25 16.25
N GLY A 165 16.21 -7.07 16.33
CA GLY A 165 16.08 -6.13 15.22
C GLY A 165 15.03 -6.54 14.19
N LYS A 166 14.24 -7.60 14.45
CA LYS A 166 13.15 -8.02 13.55
C LYS A 166 12.07 -6.94 13.49
N VAL A 167 11.69 -6.53 12.29
CA VAL A 167 10.59 -5.58 12.05
C VAL A 167 9.55 -6.22 11.14
N GLU A 168 8.28 -6.05 11.48
CA GLU A 168 7.12 -6.44 10.66
C GLU A 168 6.12 -5.27 10.65
N LEU A 169 5.90 -4.68 9.47
CA LEU A 169 5.01 -3.52 9.30
C LEU A 169 3.95 -3.85 8.27
N GLN A 170 2.69 -3.85 8.68
CA GLN A 170 1.58 -3.80 7.75
C GLN A 170 1.58 -2.45 7.03
N PHE A 171 1.59 -2.50 5.71
CA PHE A 171 1.55 -1.35 4.84
C PHE A 171 0.35 -1.47 3.90
N LYS A 172 -0.53 -0.46 3.94
CA LYS A 172 -1.63 -0.31 2.98
C LYS A 172 -1.50 1.02 2.28
N ALA A 173 -1.62 1.02 0.96
CA ALA A 173 -1.59 2.25 0.18
C ALA A 173 -2.35 2.12 -1.14
N GLU A 174 -2.78 3.27 -1.63
CA GLU A 174 -3.26 3.44 -3.00
C GLU A 174 -2.10 3.86 -3.91
N PHE A 175 -1.95 3.17 -5.04
CA PHE A 175 -1.00 3.47 -6.09
C PHE A 175 -1.77 4.09 -7.27
N CYS A 176 -1.69 5.41 -7.38
CA CYS A 176 -2.43 6.21 -8.34
C CYS A 176 -1.61 6.43 -9.61
N PHE A 177 -1.89 5.66 -10.65
CA PHE A 177 -1.19 5.72 -11.94
C PHE A 177 -1.75 6.83 -12.85
N SER A 178 -0.85 7.60 -13.46
CA SER A 178 -1.21 8.64 -14.44
C SER A 178 -0.15 8.78 -15.54
N VAL A 179 -0.58 9.25 -16.70
CA VAL A 179 0.30 9.64 -17.81
C VAL A 179 -0.11 11.04 -18.25
N GLY A 180 0.68 12.04 -17.85
CA GLY A 180 0.41 13.45 -18.11
C GLY A 180 -1.01 13.86 -17.71
N SER A 181 -1.65 14.70 -18.53
CA SER A 181 -3.06 15.09 -18.36
C SER A 181 -4.04 14.17 -19.13
N ILE A 182 -3.53 13.23 -19.92
CA ILE A 182 -4.33 12.46 -20.88
C ILE A 182 -4.94 11.18 -20.29
N TYR A 183 -4.33 10.65 -19.23
CA TYR A 183 -4.75 9.38 -18.65
C TYR A 183 -4.52 9.32 -17.14
N LYS A 184 -5.54 8.83 -16.43
CA LYS A 184 -5.50 8.50 -15.00
C LYS A 184 -6.28 7.21 -14.81
N ALA A 185 -5.62 6.22 -14.22
CA ALA A 185 -6.25 4.96 -13.89
C ALA A 185 -7.00 5.04 -12.55
N PRO A 186 -7.96 4.14 -12.28
CA PRO A 186 -8.39 3.85 -10.91
C PRO A 186 -7.19 3.47 -10.02
N PRO A 187 -7.17 3.84 -8.73
CA PRO A 187 -6.11 3.46 -7.81
C PRO A 187 -5.95 1.95 -7.70
N LEU A 188 -4.70 1.48 -7.66
CA LEU A 188 -4.37 0.10 -7.32
C LEU A 188 -4.13 -0.01 -5.82
N PHE A 189 -4.84 -0.91 -5.15
CA PHE A 189 -4.67 -1.11 -3.71
C PHE A 189 -3.58 -2.15 -3.45
N VAL A 190 -2.65 -1.81 -2.57
CA VAL A 190 -1.61 -2.73 -2.08
C VAL A 190 -1.81 -2.88 -0.58
N ASP A 191 -1.95 -4.13 -0.12
CA ASP A 191 -1.97 -4.52 1.29
C ASP A 191 -0.91 -5.59 1.49
N THR A 192 0.16 -5.26 2.22
CA THR A 192 1.31 -6.14 2.41
C THR A 192 1.86 -6.03 3.83
N THR A 193 2.64 -7.04 4.23
CA THR A 193 3.53 -6.96 5.39
C THR A 193 4.96 -6.76 4.89
N LEU A 194 5.51 -5.58 5.15
CA LEU A 194 6.92 -5.27 4.99
C LEU A 194 7.70 -5.86 6.17
N THR A 195 8.60 -6.80 5.92
CA THR A 195 9.35 -7.53 6.95
C THR A 195 10.84 -7.50 6.72
N THR A 196 11.63 -7.54 7.79
CA THR A 196 13.08 -7.76 7.72
C THR A 196 13.44 -9.24 7.54
N GLU A 197 12.46 -10.12 7.53
CA GLU A 197 12.64 -11.55 7.27
C GLU A 197 12.42 -11.88 5.79
N GLU A 198 12.26 -13.17 5.49
CA GLU A 198 11.87 -13.64 4.18
C GLU A 198 10.38 -13.39 3.91
N SER A 199 10.07 -12.88 2.72
CA SER A 199 8.73 -12.78 2.16
C SER A 199 8.69 -13.56 0.84
N LYS A 200 7.69 -14.44 0.69
CA LYS A 200 7.55 -15.37 -0.44
C LYS A 200 6.12 -15.33 -0.98
N GLY A 201 6.00 -15.09 -2.28
CA GLY A 201 4.80 -15.32 -3.08
C GLY A 201 4.99 -16.52 -4.02
N GLU A 202 4.08 -16.67 -4.97
CA GLU A 202 4.09 -17.69 -6.01
C GLU A 202 5.18 -17.45 -7.06
N ILE A 203 5.40 -16.19 -7.44
CA ILE A 203 6.30 -15.77 -8.52
C ILE A 203 7.48 -14.98 -7.96
N LYS A 204 7.27 -14.21 -6.89
CA LYS A 204 8.31 -13.33 -6.31
C LYS A 204 8.74 -13.79 -4.92
N SER A 205 9.97 -13.48 -4.56
CA SER A 205 10.48 -13.64 -3.20
C SER A 205 11.53 -12.59 -2.91
N GLY A 206 11.75 -12.31 -1.63
CA GLY A 206 12.88 -11.52 -1.18
C GLY A 206 13.12 -11.71 0.30
N ARG A 207 14.27 -11.27 0.76
CA ARG A 207 14.69 -11.35 2.16
C ARG A 207 15.18 -9.99 2.59
N GLY A 208 14.57 -9.48 3.66
CA GLY A 208 15.00 -8.26 4.31
C GLY A 208 16.25 -8.46 5.15
N GLU A 209 16.64 -7.39 5.84
CA GLU A 209 17.78 -7.34 6.75
C GLU A 209 17.31 -6.65 8.03
N ARG A 210 17.54 -7.32 9.16
CA ARG A 210 17.11 -6.85 10.48
C ARG A 210 17.73 -5.50 10.81
N MET A 211 17.01 -4.75 11.63
CA MET A 211 17.42 -3.44 12.07
C MET A 211 18.74 -3.49 12.85
N ASP A 212 19.69 -2.66 12.45
CA ASP A 212 20.98 -2.51 13.11
C ASP A 212 20.92 -1.50 14.27
N GLY A 213 22.07 -1.27 14.91
CA GLY A 213 22.19 -0.32 16.03
C GLY A 213 21.99 1.15 15.66
N GLU A 214 22.07 1.49 14.36
CA GLU A 214 21.78 2.84 13.84
C GLU A 214 20.30 2.97 13.40
N GLY A 215 19.51 1.91 13.54
CA GLY A 215 18.11 1.86 13.12
C GLY A 215 17.93 1.58 11.64
N LYS A 216 18.98 1.28 10.87
CA LYS A 216 18.86 0.95 9.44
C LYS A 216 18.40 -0.49 9.27
N CYS A 217 17.52 -0.72 8.31
CA CYS A 217 17.01 -2.04 7.97
C CYS A 217 16.67 -2.13 6.48
N ARG A 218 16.45 -3.36 6.02
CA ARG A 218 15.88 -3.62 4.70
C ARG A 218 14.57 -4.39 4.87
N LEU A 219 13.50 -3.81 4.37
CA LEU A 219 12.14 -4.32 4.48
C LEU A 219 11.69 -4.88 3.13
N VAL A 220 11.21 -6.12 3.12
CA VAL A 220 10.64 -6.76 1.94
C VAL A 220 9.19 -7.12 2.19
N GLY A 221 8.31 -6.86 1.23
CA GLY A 221 6.92 -7.27 1.28
C GLY A 221 6.41 -7.69 -0.09
N ILE A 222 5.53 -8.69 -0.10
CA ILE A 222 4.85 -9.18 -1.30
C ILE A 222 3.36 -9.02 -1.10
N ALA A 223 2.66 -8.63 -2.17
CA ALA A 223 1.22 -8.52 -2.19
C ALA A 223 0.67 -8.89 -3.55
N THR A 224 -0.58 -9.34 -3.56
CA THR A 224 -1.38 -9.46 -4.78
C THR A 224 -2.12 -8.15 -5.01
N VAL A 225 -2.02 -7.62 -6.23
CA VAL A 225 -2.75 -6.45 -6.70
C VAL A 225 -3.91 -6.95 -7.54
N GLU A 226 -5.13 -6.64 -7.11
CA GLU A 226 -6.36 -7.02 -7.80
C GLU A 226 -6.59 -6.22 -9.09
N SER A 227 -7.37 -6.80 -9.99
CA SER A 227 -7.84 -6.09 -11.18
C SER A 227 -8.74 -4.92 -10.82
N VAL A 228 -8.66 -3.85 -11.62
CA VAL A 228 -9.50 -2.66 -11.49
C VAL A 228 -10.45 -2.52 -12.68
N ASN A 229 -11.40 -1.58 -12.61
CA ASN A 229 -12.29 -1.26 -13.72
C ASN A 229 -11.57 -0.43 -14.80
N ASP A 230 -10.46 -0.95 -15.32
CA ASP A 230 -9.67 -0.38 -16.41
C ASP A 230 -8.95 -1.49 -17.19
N VAL A 231 -9.41 -1.73 -18.42
CA VAL A 231 -8.89 -2.79 -19.29
C VAL A 231 -7.43 -2.54 -19.67
N PHE A 232 -7.05 -1.28 -19.87
CA PHE A 232 -5.68 -0.93 -20.21
C PHE A 232 -4.76 -1.24 -19.03
N MET A 233 -5.08 -0.81 -17.81
CA MET A 233 -4.25 -1.13 -16.63
C MET A 233 -4.14 -2.62 -16.37
N ASN A 234 -5.27 -3.33 -16.43
CA ASN A 234 -5.27 -4.77 -16.19
C ASN A 234 -4.39 -5.49 -17.22
N SER A 235 -4.43 -5.07 -18.48
CA SER A 235 -3.59 -5.66 -19.53
C SER A 235 -2.12 -5.22 -19.41
N PHE A 236 -1.87 -3.95 -19.11
CA PHE A 236 -0.54 -3.38 -19.01
C PHE A 236 0.25 -4.00 -17.86
N LEU A 237 -0.36 -4.16 -16.69
CA LEU A 237 0.31 -4.76 -15.52
C LEU A 237 0.08 -6.27 -15.42
N GLY A 238 -0.84 -6.83 -16.22
CA GLY A 238 -1.23 -8.23 -16.14
C GLY A 238 -1.99 -8.56 -14.85
N LEU A 239 -2.93 -7.71 -14.44
CA LEU A 239 -3.71 -7.88 -13.20
C LEU A 239 -4.77 -8.99 -13.34
N PRO A 240 -5.09 -9.72 -12.24
CA PRO A 240 -4.47 -9.61 -10.92
C PRO A 240 -3.05 -10.20 -10.93
N THR A 241 -2.16 -9.65 -10.10
CA THR A 241 -0.75 -10.06 -10.14
C THR A 241 0.00 -9.81 -8.85
N GLU A 242 1.14 -10.47 -8.67
CA GLU A 242 2.02 -10.23 -7.54
C GLU A 242 2.91 -9.02 -7.75
N CYS A 243 3.03 -8.21 -6.71
CA CYS A 243 4.04 -7.16 -6.58
C CYS A 243 4.94 -7.41 -5.37
N ILE A 244 6.16 -6.87 -5.44
CA ILE A 244 7.13 -6.90 -4.36
C ILE A 244 7.68 -5.50 -4.13
N ALA A 245 7.84 -5.15 -2.87
CA ALA A 245 8.61 -4.01 -2.43
C ALA A 245 9.86 -4.49 -1.68
N ASP A 246 11.00 -3.86 -1.97
CA ASP A 246 12.28 -4.10 -1.34
C ASP A 246 12.87 -2.73 -0.99
N LEU A 247 12.74 -2.36 0.28
CA LEU A 247 12.92 -1.00 0.77
C LEU A 247 14.07 -0.95 1.78
N ASN A 248 15.10 -0.17 1.46
CA ASN A 248 16.05 0.25 2.49
C ASN A 248 15.42 1.40 3.29
N ALA A 249 15.48 1.29 4.61
CA ALA A 249 14.85 2.24 5.51
C ALA A 249 15.69 2.46 6.77
N SER A 250 15.31 3.49 7.53
CA SER A 250 15.75 3.70 8.89
C SER A 250 14.53 3.94 9.78
N ILE A 251 14.52 3.28 10.94
CA ILE A 251 13.51 3.45 11.98
C ILE A 251 14.23 3.90 13.25
N SER A 252 13.85 5.06 13.78
CA SER A 252 14.42 5.61 15.01
C SER A 252 13.36 5.73 16.08
N ILE A 253 13.73 5.42 17.33
CA ILE A 253 12.85 5.44 18.50
C ILE A 253 13.47 6.38 19.54
N SER A 254 12.68 7.32 20.06
CA SER A 254 13.11 8.34 21.03
C SER A 254 12.11 8.56 22.16
#